data_AF-A0A958Z697-F1
#
_entry.id   AF-A0A958Z697-F1
#
_cell.length_a   1.000
_cell.length_b   1.000
_cell.length_c   1.000
_cell.angle_alpha   90.00
_cell.angle_beta   90.00
_cell.angle_gamma   90.00
#
_symmetry.space_group_name_H-M   'P 1'
#
loop_
_entity.id
_entity.type
_entity.pdbx_description
1 polymer ?
#
loop_
_entity_poly.entity_id
_entity_poly.type
_entity_poly.pdbx_seq_one_letter_code
_entity_poly.pdbx_strand_id
1 'polypeptide(L)' 'FDSEYHKELCRHIQSMAKNESISPEDMKLLFVTDSPEEVIEHIKIHAIKRFGLVKKQYKPKWWYGENRRKF' A
#
# COMPACT_ATOMS: atom_id res chain seq x y z
N PHE A 1 5.77 6.42 -4.13
CA PHE A 1 6.90 6.74 -5.00
C PHE A 1 6.41 7.71 -6.07
N ASP A 2 7.23 8.62 -6.59
CA ASP A 2 6.87 9.58 -7.65
C ASP A 2 5.83 10.61 -7.20
N SER A 3 6.33 11.64 -6.51
CA SER A 3 5.52 12.70 -5.92
C SER A 3 4.81 13.55 -6.96
N GLU A 4 5.41 13.76 -8.13
CA GLU A 4 4.81 14.56 -9.21
C GLU A 4 3.66 13.79 -9.87
N TYR A 5 3.86 12.51 -10.19
CA TYR A 5 2.80 11.68 -10.76
C TYR A 5 1.57 11.57 -9.84
N HIS A 6 1.80 11.43 -8.52
CA HIS A 6 0.72 11.27 -7.54
C HIS A 6 0.22 12.57 -6.90
N LYS A 7 0.67 13.73 -7.37
CA LYS A 7 0.34 15.04 -6.79
C LYS A 7 -1.17 15.30 -6.67
N GLU A 8 -1.92 15.02 -7.74
CA GLU A 8 -3.37 15.24 -7.74
C GLU A 8 -4.10 14.28 -6.78
N LEU A 9 -3.65 13.03 -6.67
CA LEU A 9 -4.18 12.09 -5.68
C LEU A 9 -3.91 12.57 -4.25
N CYS A 10 -2.69 13.01 -3.96
CA CYS A 10 -2.33 13.55 -2.64
C CYS A 10 -3.18 14.77 -2.29
N ARG A 11 -3.40 15.67 -3.26
CA ARG A 11 -4.26 16.85 -3.09
C ARG A 11 -5.72 16.45 -2.82
N HIS A 12 -6.22 15.44 -3.53
CA HIS A 12 -7.57 14.95 -3.30
C HIS A 12 -7.73 14.39 -1.88
N ILE A 13 -6.78 13.59 -1.41
CA ILE A 13 -6.82 13.03 -0.05
C ILE A 13 -6.74 14.14 1.01
N GLN A 14 -5.93 15.19 0.79
CA GLN A 14 -5.95 16.38 1.66
C GLN A 14 -7.31 17.08 1.68
N SER A 15 -8.02 17.14 0.55
CA SER A 15 -9.38 17.67 0.49
C SER A 15 -10.35 16.81 1.30
N MET A 16 -10.22 15.48 1.22
CA MET A 16 -11.03 14.56 2.03
C MET A 16 -10.82 14.79 3.54
N ALA A 17 -9.58 15.03 3.98
CA ALA A 17 -9.29 15.34 5.39
C ALA A 17 -9.90 16.68 5.83
N LYS A 18 -9.84 17.70 4.98
CA LYS A 18 -10.46 19.01 5.24
C LYS A 18 -11.98 18.95 5.31
N ASN A 19 -12.59 18.08 4.50
CA ASN A 19 -14.03 17.89 4.44
C ASN A 19 -14.50 16.75 5.37
N GLU A 20 -13.67 16.34 6.34
CA GLU A 20 -13.99 15.34 7.37
C GLU A 20 -14.45 13.98 6.81
N SER A 21 -14.11 13.67 5.57
CA SER A 21 -14.37 12.36 4.94
C SER A 21 -13.31 11.32 5.29
N ILE A 22 -12.16 11.76 5.80
CA ILE A 22 -11.13 10.98 6.51
C ILE A 22 -10.68 11.79 7.73
N SER A 23 -10.15 11.13 8.76
CA SER A 23 -9.62 11.85 9.93
C SER A 23 -8.31 12.58 9.57
N PRO A 24 -8.02 13.77 10.14
CA PRO A 24 -6.73 14.43 9.96
C PRO A 24 -5.53 13.56 10.38
N GLU A 25 -5.72 12.68 11.37
CA GLU A 25 -4.70 11.74 11.82
C GLU A 25 -4.36 10.69 10.76
N ASP A 26 -5.32 10.30 9.92
CA ASP A 26 -5.10 9.33 8.83
C ASP A 26 -4.10 9.84 7.79
N MET A 27 -3.89 11.16 7.69
CA MET A 27 -2.85 11.73 6.83
C MET A 27 -1.45 11.23 7.21
N LYS A 28 -1.22 10.82 8.46
CA LYS A 28 0.04 10.24 8.93
C LYS A 28 0.29 8.83 8.37
N LEU A 29 -0.72 8.20 7.76
CA LEU A 29 -0.60 6.90 7.10
C LEU A 29 -0.04 7.02 5.68
N LEU A 30 -0.05 8.21 5.09
CA LEU A 30 0.51 8.45 3.76
C LEU A 30 2.03 8.63 3.83
N PHE A 31 2.74 7.86 3.01
CA PHE A 31 4.18 8.00 2.80
C PHE A 31 4.47 8.14 1.30
N VAL A 32 4.96 9.32 0.91
CA VAL A 32 5.30 9.65 -0.48
C VAL A 32 6.74 10.17 -0.50
N THR A 33 7.55 9.61 -1.39
CA THR A 33 8.97 9.93 -1.58
C THR A 33 9.35 9.65 -3.03
N ASP A 34 10.44 10.26 -3.48
CA ASP A 34 11.06 10.06 -4.79
C ASP A 34 12.33 9.18 -4.72
N SER A 35 12.66 8.64 -3.53
CA SER A 35 13.71 7.62 -3.36
C SER A 35 13.10 6.21 -3.33
N PRO A 36 13.52 5.31 -4.25
CA PRO A 36 13.13 3.91 -4.17
C PRO A 36 13.61 3.23 -2.88
N GLU A 37 14.78 3.61 -2.38
CA GLU A 37 15.39 3.05 -1.17
C GLU A 37 14.51 3.33 0.06
N GLU A 38 14.00 4.56 0.18
CA GLU A 38 13.09 4.95 1.25
C GLU A 38 11.76 4.20 1.20
N VAL A 39 11.21 3.95 -0.01
CA VAL A 39 10.00 3.12 -0.17
C VAL A 39 10.23 1.71 0.33
N ILE A 40 11.35 1.11 -0.07
CA ILE A 40 11.70 -0.26 0.33
C ILE A 40 11.83 -0.35 1.86
N GLU A 41 12.51 0.61 2.48
CA GLU A 41 12.70 0.62 3.93
C GLU A 41 11.39 0.86 4.68
N HIS A 42 10.54 1.77 4.18
CA HIS A 42 9.23 2.02 4.75
C HIS A 42 8.36 0.76 4.74
N ILE A 43 8.34 0.00 3.64
CA ILE A 43 7.60 -1.27 3.53
C ILE A 43 8.17 -2.33 4.49
N LYS A 44 9.49 -2.46 4.58
CA LYS A 44 10.13 -3.43 5.49
C LYS A 44 9.71 -3.18 6.94
N ILE A 45 9.72 -1.92 7.39
CA ILE A 45 9.42 -1.57 8.78
C ILE A 45 7.91 -1.59 9.05
N HIS A 46 7.14 -0.82 8.28
CA HIS A 46 5.76 -0.49 8.62
C HIS A 46 4.74 -1.51 8.10
N ALA A 47 5.11 -2.36 7.14
CA ALA A 47 4.28 -3.47 6.67
C ALA A 47 4.85 -4.82 7.14
N ILE A 48 6.04 -5.20 6.67
CA ILE A 48 6.58 -6.56 6.87
C ILE A 48 6.85 -6.83 8.35
N LYS A 49 7.68 -6.01 9.00
CA LYS A 49 8.06 -6.20 10.41
C LYS A 49 6.86 -5.98 11.34
N ARG A 50 6.07 -4.92 11.12
CA ARG A 50 4.92 -4.58 11.96
C ARG A 50 3.85 -5.67 12.00
N PHE A 51 3.55 -6.30 10.86
CA PHE A 51 2.49 -7.30 10.76
C PHE A 51 3.01 -8.74 10.64
N GLY A 52 4.31 -8.96 10.73
CA GLY A 52 4.92 -10.29 10.62
C GLY A 52 4.68 -10.94 9.25
N LEU A 53 4.69 -10.16 8.16
CA LEU A 53 4.39 -10.68 6.83
C LEU A 53 5.48 -11.65 6.39
N VAL A 54 5.05 -12.81 5.90
CA VAL A 54 5.94 -13.85 5.36
C VAL A 54 5.59 -14.12 3.91
N LYS A 55 6.61 -14.41 3.10
CA LYS A 55 6.40 -14.86 1.71
C LYS A 55 5.76 -16.25 1.73
N LYS A 56 4.44 -16.30 1.59
CA LYS A 56 3.68 -17.55 1.51
C LYS A 56 3.42 -17.90 0.05
N GLN A 57 3.81 -19.09 -0.36
CA GLN A 57 3.40 -19.60 -1.67
C GLN A 57 1.89 -19.87 -1.65
N TYR A 58 1.17 -19.29 -2.60
CA TYR A 58 -0.24 -19.57 -2.78
C TYR A 58 -0.43 -20.99 -3.31
N LYS A 59 -1.33 -21.75 -2.70
CA LYS A 59 -1.75 -23.06 -3.21
C LYS A 59 -3.18 -22.94 -3.70
N PRO A 60 -3.46 -23.20 -4.99
CA PRO A 60 -4.79 -23.06 -5.52
C PRO A 60 -5.74 -24.06 -4.83
N LYS A 61 -6.92 -23.58 -4.48
CA LYS A 61 -7.98 -24.35 -3.84
C LYS A 61 -9.01 -24.75 -4.89
N TRP A 62 -9.06 -26.04 -5.22
CA TRP A 62 -9.96 -26.58 -6.24
C TRP A 62 -11.45 -26.24 -5.99
N TRP A 63 -11.86 -26.12 -4.73
CA TRP A 63 -13.23 -25.78 -4.33
C TRP A 63 -13.56 -24.28 -4.48
N TYR A 64 -12.58 -23.43 -4.74
CA TYR A 64 -12.79 -22.06 -5.25
C TYR A 64 -12.82 -22.01 -6.78
N GLY A 65 -12.81 -23.16 -7.46
CA GLY A 65 -12.70 -23.23 -8.93
C GLY A 65 -11.31 -22.93 -9.46
N GLU A 66 -10.30 -22.81 -8.60
CA GLU A 66 -8.92 -22.54 -9.00
C GLU A 66 -8.26 -23.81 -9.55
N ASN A 67 -7.86 -23.78 -10.81
CA ASN A 67 -7.27 -24.93 -11.49
C ASN A 67 -5.80 -24.66 -11.82
N ARG A 68 -4.92 -25.64 -11.62
CA ARG A 68 -3.49 -25.57 -11.98
C ARG A 68 -3.27 -25.66 -13.50
N ARG A 69 -4.10 -25.02 -14.33
CA ARG A 69 -3.82 -24.99 -15.76
C ARG A 69 -2.55 -24.15 -15.97
N LYS A 70 -1.43 -24.85 -16.03
CA LYS A 70 -0.18 -24.38 -16.62
C LYS A 70 -0.51 -24.00 -18.06
N PHE A 71 -0.39 -22.73 -18.39
CA PHE A 71 -0.01 -22.35 -19.74
C PHE A 71 1.49 -22.65 -19.90
#